data_AF-A0AAV6UVE7-F1
#
_entry.id   AF-A0AAV6UVE7-F1
#
_cell.length_a   1.000
_cell.length_b   1.000
_cell.length_c   1.000
_cell.angle_alpha   90.00
_cell.angle_beta   90.00
_cell.angle_gamma   90.00
#
_symmetry.space_group_name_H-M   'P 1'
#
loop_
_entity.id
_entity.type
_entity.pdbx_description
1 polymer ?
#
loop_
_entity_poly.entity_id
_entity_poly.type
_entity_poly.pdbx_seq_one_letter_code
_entity_poly.pdbx_strand_id
1 'polypeptide(L)' 'MLCDFVLVDAVRQQKFPCDICGKLFTTKRRKETHIVTHSDVRHIWKCDMCDHTFTRRDNLKRHMKIAHSHTPV' A
#
# COMPACT_ATOMS: atom_id res chain seq x y z
N MET A 1 7.77 -37.44 -5.56
CA MET A 1 6.79 -36.89 -6.54
C MET A 1 5.67 -36.04 -5.91
N LEU A 2 5.79 -35.58 -4.64
CA LEU A 2 4.78 -34.71 -3.99
C LEU A 2 5.37 -33.38 -3.47
N CYS A 3 6.68 -33.14 -3.64
CA CYS A 3 7.33 -31.91 -3.15
C CYS A 3 7.23 -30.74 -4.13
N ASP A 4 7.05 -31.00 -5.43
CA ASP A 4 6.99 -29.94 -6.45
C ASP A 4 5.62 -29.29 -6.59
N PHE A 5 4.54 -29.97 -6.21
CA PHE A 5 3.18 -29.43 -6.36
C PHE A 5 2.92 -28.24 -5.42
N VAL A 6 3.51 -28.26 -4.23
CA VAL A 6 3.35 -27.20 -3.22
C VAL A 6 4.09 -25.91 -3.63
N LEU A 7 5.15 -26.00 -4.44
CA LEU A 7 5.89 -24.84 -4.95
C LEU A 7 5.13 -24.09 -6.06
N VAL A 8 4.35 -24.80 -6.88
CA VAL A 8 3.67 -24.22 -8.06
C VAL A 8 2.48 -23.32 -7.66
N ASP A 9 1.79 -23.62 -6.56
CA ASP A 9 0.64 -22.83 -6.11
C ASP A 9 1.03 -21.52 -5.41
N ALA A 10 2.13 -21.52 -4.63
CA ALA A 10 2.62 -20.32 -3.96
C ALA A 10 3.20 -19.28 -4.93
N VAL A 11 3.92 -19.73 -5.96
CA VAL A 11 4.48 -18.86 -7.01
C VAL A 11 3.37 -18.24 -7.88
N ARG A 12 2.24 -18.93 -8.07
CA ARG A 12 1.10 -18.40 -8.85
C ARG A 12 0.31 -17.28 -8.18
N GLN A 13 0.36 -17.17 -6.84
CA GLN A 13 -0.42 -16.15 -6.12
C GLN A 13 0.32 -14.80 -5.98
N GLN A 14 1.65 -14.78 -6.09
CA GLN A 14 2.44 -13.54 -6.00
C GLN A 14 3.01 -13.17 -7.37
N LYS A 15 2.17 -12.54 -8.20
CA LYS A 15 2.49 -12.25 -9.61
C LYS A 15 3.27 -10.95 -9.83
N PHE A 16 3.45 -10.13 -8.79
CA PHE A 16 3.94 -8.76 -8.94
C PHE A 16 5.25 -8.55 -8.17
N PRO A 17 6.41 -8.86 -8.77
CA PRO A 17 7.71 -8.59 -8.16
C PRO A 17 8.00 -7.08 -8.14
N CYS A 18 8.62 -6.59 -7.07
CA CYS A 18 9.23 -5.26 -7.03
C CYS A 18 10.54 -5.28 -7.82
N ASP A 19 10.68 -4.39 -8.79
CA ASP A 19 11.85 -4.37 -9.68
C ASP A 19 13.11 -3.81 -8.98
N ILE A 20 12.96 -3.24 -7.77
CA ILE A 20 14.04 -2.63 -7.00
C ILE A 20 14.62 -3.61 -5.97
N CYS A 21 13.78 -4.36 -5.25
CA CYS A 21 14.23 -5.28 -4.18
C CYS A 21 13.81 -6.73 -4.36
N GLY A 22 13.14 -7.08 -5.47
CA GLY A 22 12.68 -8.44 -5.76
C GLY A 22 11.50 -8.92 -4.90
N LYS A 23 11.00 -8.11 -3.97
CA LYS A 23 9.89 -8.51 -3.08
C LYS A 23 8.63 -8.78 -3.88
N LEU A 24 7.99 -9.92 -3.59
CA LEU A 24 6.80 -10.38 -4.29
C LEU A 24 5.51 -9.89 -3.62
N PHE A 25 4.55 -9.48 -4.45
CA PHE A 25 3.23 -9.01 -4.01
C PHE A 25 2.11 -9.79 -4.70
N THR A 26 1.02 -9.98 -3.97
CA THR A 26 -0.20 -10.65 -4.46
C THR A 26 -1.03 -9.77 -5.40
N THR A 27 -0.82 -8.45 -5.40
CA THR A 27 -1.58 -7.51 -6.25
C THR A 27 -0.68 -6.38 -6.76
N LYS A 28 -0.99 -5.89 -7.97
CA LYS A 28 -0.31 -4.74 -8.58
C LYS A 28 -0.38 -3.50 -7.69
N ARG A 29 -1.56 -3.21 -7.11
CA ARG A 29 -1.75 -2.08 -6.19
C ARG A 29 -0.79 -2.12 -5.01
N ARG A 30 -0.57 -3.31 -4.41
CA ARG A 30 0.36 -3.47 -3.29
C ARG A 30 1.82 -3.22 -3.73
N LYS A 31 2.22 -3.73 -4.91
CA LYS A 31 3.54 -3.43 -5.51
C LYS A 31 3.70 -1.93 -5.73
N GLU A 32 2.74 -1.26 -6.37
CA GLU A 32 2.79 0.18 -6.64
C GLU A 32 2.91 1.02 -5.36
N THR A 33 2.11 0.71 -4.33
CA THR A 33 2.23 1.37 -3.01
C THR A 33 3.51 1.01 -2.25
N HIS A 34 4.21 -0.04 -2.66
CA HIS A 34 5.50 -0.39 -2.09
C HIS A 34 6.64 0.32 -2.80
N ILE A 35 6.57 0.57 -4.11
CA ILE A 35 7.62 1.29 -4.85
C ILE A 35 7.89 2.67 -4.25
N VAL A 36 6.86 3.35 -3.73
CA VAL A 36 7.03 4.64 -3.02
C VAL A 36 7.87 4.53 -1.75
N THR A 37 8.12 3.33 -1.19
CA THR A 37 9.04 3.15 -0.06
C THR A 37 10.50 3.11 -0.49
N HIS A 38 10.77 2.92 -1.79
CA HIS A 38 12.10 3.06 -2.37
C HIS A 38 12.40 4.49 -2.82
N SER A 39 11.37 5.32 -3.00
CA SER A 39 11.53 6.73 -3.30
C SER A 39 11.71 7.52 -2.01
N ASP A 40 12.71 8.42 -1.96
CA ASP A 40 12.86 9.38 -0.86
C ASP A 40 11.75 10.46 -0.86
N VAL A 41 10.96 10.50 -1.94
CA VAL A 41 9.78 11.38 -2.07
C VAL A 41 8.61 10.78 -1.29
N ARG A 42 8.60 11.06 0.02
CA ARG A 42 7.48 10.75 0.89
C ARG A 42 6.30 11.63 0.50
N HIS A 43 5.35 11.08 -0.26
CA HIS A 43 4.10 11.78 -0.54
C HIS A 43 3.33 11.95 0.77
N ILE A 44 3.32 13.17 1.28
CA ILE A 44 2.66 13.50 2.54
C ILE A 44 1.30 14.11 2.23
N TRP A 45 0.26 13.46 2.71
CA TRP A 45 -1.11 13.92 2.67
C TRP A 45 -1.42 14.60 4.00
N LYS A 46 -1.60 15.92 3.98
CA LYS A 46 -1.95 16.69 5.18
C LYS A 46 -3.47 16.66 5.39
N CYS A 47 -3.88 16.67 6.65
CA CYS A 47 -5.26 16.97 7.00
C CYS A 47 -5.46 18.49 6.94
N ASP A 48 -6.56 18.95 6.34
CA ASP A 48 -6.86 20.37 6.25
C ASP A 48 -7.49 20.93 7.53
N MET A 49 -7.82 20.05 8.49
CA MET A 49 -8.51 20.41 9.74
C MET A 49 -7.71 20.12 11.01
N CYS A 50 -6.54 19.49 10.88
CA CYS A 50 -5.58 19.31 11.97
C CYS A 50 -4.17 19.08 11.42
N ASP A 51 -3.17 19.12 12.29
CA ASP A 51 -1.76 18.97 11.91
C ASP A 51 -1.33 17.52 11.62
N HIS A 52 -2.28 16.58 11.53
CA HIS A 52 -1.96 15.20 11.20
C HIS A 52 -1.58 15.05 9.73
N THR A 53 -0.51 14.27 9.51
CA THR A 53 0.00 13.96 8.20
C THR A 53 0.05 12.45 7.97
N PHE A 54 -0.21 12.04 6.74
CA PHE A 54 -0.34 10.65 6.35
C PHE A 54 0.52 10.35 5.14
N THR A 55 1.18 9.19 5.11
CA THR A 55 1.96 8.74 3.95
C THR A 55 1.10 8.12 2.85
N ARG A 56 -0.19 7.91 3.11
CA ARG A 56 -1.14 7.29 2.18
C ARG A 56 -2.47 8.02 2.18
N ARG A 57 -3.04 8.16 0.98
CA ARG A 57 -4.33 8.84 0.75
C ARG A 57 -5.50 8.12 1.42
N ASP A 58 -5.51 6.79 1.45
CA ASP A 58 -6.58 6.02 2.09
C ASP A 58 -6.62 6.20 3.60
N ASN A 59 -5.44 6.37 4.22
CA ASN A 59 -5.34 6.72 5.64
C ASN A 59 -5.92 8.11 5.93
N LEU A 60 -5.60 9.11 5.11
CA LEU A 60 -6.21 10.45 5.22
C LEU A 60 -7.73 10.39 5.09
N LYS A 61 -8.25 9.69 4.06
CA LYS A 61 -9.71 9.54 3.87
C LYS A 61 -10.41 8.91 5.06
N ARG A 62 -9.82 7.85 5.63
CA ARG A 62 -10.34 7.20 6.84
C ARG A 62 -10.29 8.13 8.04
N HIS A 63 -9.18 8.85 8.22
CA HIS A 63 -9.04 9.86 9.27
C HIS A 63 -10.13 10.92 9.15
N MET A 64 -10.37 11.48 7.97
CA MET A 64 -11.46 12.44 7.73
C MET A 64 -12.83 11.89 8.13
N LYS A 65 -13.11 10.64 7.76
CA LYS A 65 -14.39 10.01 8.07
C LYS A 65 -14.63 9.76 9.57
N ILE A 66 -13.58 9.62 10.38
CA ILE A 66 -13.68 9.22 11.79
C ILE A 66 -13.42 10.40 12.73
N ALA A 67 -12.39 11.20 12.45
CA ALA A 67 -11.99 12.33 13.28
C ALA A 67 -12.74 13.63 12.92
N HIS A 68 -13.27 13.69 11.69
CA HIS A 68 -13.85 14.90 11.11
C HIS A 68 -15.21 14.63 10.46
N SER A 69 -15.86 13.53 10.83
CA SER A 69 -17.19 13.08 10.38
C SER A 69 -18.30 14.13 10.55
N HIS A 70 -18.04 15.22 11.28
CA HIS A 70 -18.99 16.29 11.58
C HIS A 70 -18.78 17.60 10.82
N THR A 71 -17.87 17.70 9.86
CA THR A 71 -17.81 18.91 9.03
C THR A 71 -18.60 18.77 7.73
N PRO A 72 -19.60 19.65 7.51
CA PRO A 72 -20.47 19.61 6.36
C PRO A 72 -19.71 20.03 5.09
N VAL A 73 -20.22 19.52 3.97
CA VAL A 73 -19.86 19.90 2.59
C VAL A 73 -19.85 21.40 2.41
#